data_AF-A0A352A4C3-F1
#
_entry.id   AF-A0A352A4C3-F1
#
_cell.length_a   1.000
_cell.length_b   1.000
_cell.length_c   1.000
_cell.angle_alpha   90.00
_cell.angle_beta   90.00
_cell.angle_gamma   90.00
#
_symmetry.space_group_name_H-M   'P 1'
#
loop_
_entity.id
_entity.type
_entity.pdbx_description
1 polymer ?
#
loop_
_entity_poly.entity_id
_entity_poly.type
_entity_poly.pdbx_seq_one_letter_code
_entity_poly.pdbx_strand_id
1 'polypeptide(L)'
;MFIVVQEVALKKQNTYGTSKYIETSQMTFTIGEVTKTKNYHSNSSERFERPIKKAYKISIHKSYRESGKVRKQQRVIATVDYYTLIDFWIGDCLIHSRIEDIAKCFSVSSDELYNMIYEKIEPLSEHINKEFETTEEYHARVEQRNIIDIYMKAKDSFAKKYNVDSDEYDYCYNVFGELTNEEYLNKIKEQYKQKSSYYEDFFNNYSKGSYSNNSYSNYNSSSYFNLKQNNYTEDEKKKLNSFYKVLAKKFHPDLNPGNDTTEEMQLLNKLKEDWSL
;
A
#
# COMPACT_ATOMS: atom_id res chain seq x y z
N MET A 1 -40.99 -17.58 1.91
CA MET A 1 -40.10 -17.46 0.73
C MET A 1 -38.70 -17.85 1.20
N PHE A 2 -37.88 -18.49 0.38
CA PHE A 2 -36.57 -18.95 0.84
C PHE A 2 -35.58 -19.07 -0.33
N ILE A 3 -34.29 -18.96 0.00
CA ILE A 3 -33.20 -19.20 -0.95
C ILE A 3 -32.91 -20.70 -1.03
N VAL A 4 -32.79 -21.17 -2.27
CA VAL A 4 -32.34 -22.52 -2.59
C VAL A 4 -31.02 -22.43 -3.34
N VAL A 5 -30.06 -23.18 -2.83
CA VAL A 5 -28.76 -23.39 -3.44
C VAL A 5 -28.73 -24.83 -3.92
N GLN A 6 -28.56 -25.00 -5.23
CA GLN A 6 -28.47 -26.31 -5.84
C GLN A 6 -27.06 -26.49 -6.41
N GLU A 7 -26.37 -27.55 -5.97
CA GLU A 7 -25.11 -27.96 -6.60
C GLU A 7 -25.38 -28.49 -8.01
N VAL A 8 -24.58 -28.02 -8.97
CA VAL A 8 -24.59 -28.43 -10.37
C VAL A 8 -23.17 -28.70 -10.84
N ALA A 9 -23.00 -29.68 -11.72
CA ALA A 9 -21.69 -30.03 -12.26
C ALA A 9 -21.31 -29.15 -13.47
N LEU A 10 -20.08 -28.66 -13.49
CA LEU A 10 -19.49 -27.96 -14.64
C LEU A 10 -18.90 -28.96 -15.64
N LYS A 11 -19.03 -28.63 -16.93
CA LYS A 11 -18.44 -29.43 -18.01
C LYS A 11 -16.93 -29.21 -18.13
N LYS A 12 -16.47 -27.98 -17.89
CA LYS A 12 -15.07 -27.56 -18.02
C LYS A 12 -14.48 -27.28 -16.64
N GLN A 13 -13.19 -27.53 -16.53
CA GLN A 13 -12.41 -27.18 -15.36
C GLN A 13 -12.07 -25.69 -15.38
N ASN A 14 -11.90 -25.08 -14.20
CA ASN A 14 -11.29 -23.76 -14.10
C ASN A 14 -9.78 -23.90 -14.35
N THR A 15 -9.24 -23.16 -15.31
CA THR A 15 -7.80 -23.20 -15.66
C THR A 15 -7.00 -22.03 -15.09
N TYR A 16 -7.63 -21.19 -14.28
CA TYR A 16 -7.06 -19.98 -13.68
C TYR A 16 -6.74 -20.17 -12.20
N GLY A 17 -6.09 -21.28 -11.87
CA GLY A 17 -5.49 -21.46 -10.54
C GLY A 17 -4.45 -20.39 -10.22
N THR A 18 -4.13 -20.25 -8.95
CA THR A 18 -3.00 -19.43 -8.49
C THR A 18 -1.74 -19.86 -9.26
N SER A 19 -0.91 -18.91 -9.65
CA SER A 19 0.40 -19.23 -10.24
C SER A 19 1.24 -20.00 -9.22
N LYS A 20 2.10 -20.92 -9.67
CA LYS A 20 2.86 -21.76 -8.75
C LYS A 20 3.94 -21.01 -7.99
N TYR A 21 4.59 -20.03 -8.63
CA TYR A 21 5.66 -19.26 -8.01
C TYR A 21 5.74 -17.85 -8.61
N ILE A 22 6.54 -16.99 -7.97
CA ILE A 22 6.92 -15.68 -8.49
C ILE A 22 8.20 -15.85 -9.30
N GLU A 23 8.24 -15.25 -10.48
CA GLU A 23 9.41 -15.20 -11.36
C GLU A 23 10.06 -13.82 -11.27
N THR A 24 11.38 -13.78 -11.30
CA THR A 24 12.15 -12.53 -11.40
C THR A 24 12.64 -12.34 -12.81
N SER A 25 12.60 -11.11 -13.30
CA SER A 25 13.21 -10.69 -14.55
C SER A 25 13.93 -9.36 -14.38
N GLN A 26 14.70 -8.97 -15.38
CA GLN A 26 15.41 -7.69 -15.40
C GLN A 26 15.10 -6.97 -16.70
N MET A 27 14.94 -5.66 -16.62
CA MET A 27 14.88 -4.81 -17.80
C MET A 27 16.00 -3.78 -17.73
N THR A 28 16.85 -3.80 -18.74
CA THR A 28 17.89 -2.79 -18.94
C THR A 28 17.38 -1.76 -19.92
N PHE A 29 17.53 -0.50 -19.57
CA PHE A 29 17.14 0.62 -20.42
C PHE A 29 18.13 1.77 -20.26
N THR A 30 18.23 2.60 -21.29
CA THR A 30 19.14 3.75 -21.33
C THR A 30 18.31 5.01 -21.46
N ILE A 31 18.52 5.97 -20.55
CA ILE A 31 17.93 7.31 -20.61
C ILE A 31 19.09 8.30 -20.73
N GLY A 32 19.20 8.97 -21.88
CA GLY A 32 20.38 9.78 -22.20
C GLY A 32 21.63 8.91 -22.29
N GLU A 33 22.66 9.24 -21.50
CA GLU A 33 23.91 8.48 -21.42
C GLU A 33 23.96 7.51 -20.23
N VAL A 34 22.86 7.38 -19.47
CA VAL A 34 22.80 6.54 -18.29
C VAL A 34 22.03 5.26 -18.59
N THR A 35 22.74 4.13 -18.57
CA THR A 35 22.13 2.79 -18.59
C THR A 35 21.78 2.36 -17.16
N LYS A 36 20.56 1.87 -16.97
CA LYS A 36 20.09 1.28 -15.72
C LYS A 36 19.46 -0.08 -15.97
N THR A 37 19.60 -0.98 -15.01
CA THR A 37 18.91 -2.27 -14.99
C THR A 37 18.01 -2.31 -13.76
N LYS A 38 16.70 -2.47 -13.99
CA LYS A 38 15.70 -2.58 -12.92
C LYS A 38 15.21 -4.03 -12.84
N ASN A 39 15.09 -4.56 -11.63
CA ASN A 39 14.47 -5.85 -11.38
C ASN A 39 12.94 -5.72 -11.46
N TYR A 40 12.33 -6.74 -12.03
CA TYR A 40 10.90 -6.92 -12.12
C TYR A 40 10.53 -8.29 -11.57
N HIS A 41 9.26 -8.44 -11.21
CA HIS A 41 8.71 -9.74 -10.90
C HIS A 41 7.37 -9.92 -11.59
N SER A 42 7.03 -11.17 -11.87
CA SER A 42 5.76 -11.57 -12.46
C SER A 42 5.32 -12.89 -11.85
N ASN A 43 4.02 -13.17 -11.94
CA ASN A 43 3.51 -14.49 -11.60
C ASN A 43 3.90 -15.49 -12.69
N SER A 44 4.27 -16.71 -12.30
CA SER A 44 4.60 -17.78 -13.24
C SER A 44 3.43 -18.09 -14.18
N SER A 45 3.76 -18.54 -15.39
CA SER A 45 2.77 -19.04 -16.34
C SER A 45 2.16 -20.38 -15.89
N GLU A 46 2.93 -21.19 -15.18
CA GLU A 46 2.46 -22.43 -14.57
C GLU A 46 1.51 -22.14 -13.40
N ARG A 47 0.36 -22.83 -13.37
CA ARG A 47 -0.73 -22.61 -12.40
C ARG A 47 -1.14 -23.92 -11.75
N PHE A 48 -1.72 -23.83 -10.56
CA PHE A 48 -2.35 -24.98 -9.92
C PHE A 48 -3.57 -25.45 -10.70
N GLU A 49 -3.72 -26.77 -10.79
CA GLU A 49 -4.92 -27.37 -11.36
C GLU A 49 -6.07 -27.27 -10.36
N ARG A 50 -7.25 -26.94 -10.90
CA ARG A 50 -8.47 -26.77 -10.12
C ARG A 50 -9.53 -27.83 -10.44
N PRO A 51 -9.37 -29.09 -9.99
CA PRO A 51 -10.14 -30.24 -10.49
C PRO A 51 -11.63 -30.23 -10.11
N ILE A 52 -12.01 -29.53 -9.03
CA ILE A 52 -13.41 -29.44 -8.56
C ILE A 52 -14.30 -28.76 -9.63
N LYS A 53 -15.26 -29.52 -10.18
CA LYS A 53 -16.20 -29.06 -11.20
C LYS A 53 -17.60 -28.80 -10.63
N LYS A 54 -17.66 -28.13 -9.48
CA LYS A 54 -18.91 -27.78 -8.81
C LYS A 54 -19.28 -26.33 -9.07
N ALA A 55 -20.57 -26.08 -9.24
CA ALA A 55 -21.15 -24.76 -9.20
C ALA A 55 -22.47 -24.77 -8.42
N TYR A 56 -22.89 -23.60 -7.99
CA TYR A 56 -24.00 -23.40 -7.09
C TYR A 56 -25.01 -22.48 -7.75
N LYS A 57 -26.15 -23.07 -8.15
CA LYS A 57 -27.27 -22.33 -8.70
C LYS A 57 -28.11 -21.79 -7.55
N ILE A 58 -28.11 -20.47 -7.41
CA ILE A 58 -28.81 -19.75 -6.35
C ILE A 58 -30.15 -19.28 -6.90
N SER A 59 -31.23 -19.56 -6.18
CA SER A 59 -32.58 -19.24 -6.61
C SER A 59 -33.48 -18.88 -5.43
N ILE A 60 -34.48 -18.03 -5.68
CA ILE A 60 -35.51 -17.69 -4.70
C ILE A 60 -36.79 -18.44 -5.02
N HIS A 61 -37.38 -19.10 -4.01
CA HIS A 61 -38.62 -19.86 -4.12
C HIS A 61 -39.71 -19.29 -3.21
N LYS A 62 -40.93 -19.20 -3.75
CA LYS A 62 -42.15 -18.85 -3.01
C LYS A 62 -43.25 -19.85 -3.37
N SER A 63 -43.68 -20.64 -2.39
CA SER A 63 -44.88 -21.48 -2.52
C SER A 63 -46.10 -20.69 -2.05
N TYR A 64 -47.20 -20.80 -2.79
CA TYR A 64 -48.48 -20.15 -2.47
C TYR A 64 -49.65 -21.04 -2.89
N ARG A 65 -50.87 -20.70 -2.47
CA ARG A 65 -52.10 -21.40 -2.89
C ARG A 65 -52.91 -20.50 -3.79
N GLU A 66 -53.45 -21.08 -4.86
CA GLU A 66 -54.34 -20.43 -5.80
C GLU A 66 -55.48 -21.41 -6.09
N SER A 67 -56.71 -21.02 -5.76
CA SER A 67 -57.91 -21.86 -5.91
C SER A 67 -57.74 -23.27 -5.29
N GLY A 68 -57.17 -23.32 -4.07
CA GLY A 68 -56.93 -24.55 -3.32
C GLY A 68 -55.71 -25.37 -3.76
N LYS A 69 -55.12 -25.10 -4.93
CA LYS A 69 -53.94 -25.81 -5.45
C LYS A 69 -52.64 -25.12 -5.02
N VAL A 70 -51.63 -25.90 -4.65
CA VAL A 70 -50.29 -25.37 -4.36
C VAL A 70 -49.59 -25.01 -5.66
N ARG A 71 -49.10 -23.77 -5.75
CA ARG A 71 -48.30 -23.23 -6.85
C ARG A 71 -46.93 -22.80 -6.34
N LYS A 72 -45.96 -22.68 -7.25
CA LYS A 72 -44.58 -22.29 -6.94
C LYS A 72 -44.13 -21.19 -7.91
N GLN A 73 -43.71 -20.07 -7.36
CA GLN A 73 -42.95 -19.03 -8.07
C GLN A 73 -41.46 -19.23 -7.76
N GLN A 74 -40.62 -19.22 -8.78
CA GLN A 74 -39.17 -19.32 -8.61
C GLN A 74 -38.41 -18.46 -9.62
N ARG A 75 -37.29 -17.87 -9.19
CA ARG A 75 -36.36 -17.18 -10.09
C ARG A 75 -34.91 -17.51 -9.72
N VAL A 76 -34.08 -17.67 -10.74
CA VAL A 76 -32.62 -17.84 -10.57
C VAL A 76 -32.01 -16.47 -10.30
N ILE A 77 -31.20 -16.38 -9.27
CA ILE A 77 -30.47 -15.17 -8.89
C ILE A 77 -29.13 -15.17 -9.59
N ALA A 78 -28.30 -16.19 -9.32
CA ALA A 78 -26.96 -16.32 -9.88
C ALA A 78 -26.58 -17.81 -10.00
N THR A 79 -25.49 -18.07 -10.71
CA THR A 79 -24.80 -19.36 -10.67
C THR A 79 -23.32 -19.05 -10.53
N VAL A 80 -22.73 -19.49 -9.43
CA VAL A 80 -21.33 -19.22 -9.08
C VAL A 80 -20.60 -20.54 -8.93
N ASP A 81 -19.38 -20.66 -9.48
CA ASP A 81 -18.61 -21.88 -9.33
C ASP A 81 -17.84 -21.94 -8.00
N TYR A 82 -17.35 -23.13 -7.66
CA TYR A 82 -16.60 -23.38 -6.43
C TYR A 82 -15.45 -22.39 -6.24
N TYR A 83 -14.66 -22.15 -7.28
CA TYR A 83 -13.48 -21.31 -7.18
C TYR A 83 -13.81 -19.81 -7.24
N THR A 84 -14.93 -19.44 -7.84
CA THR A 84 -15.47 -18.08 -7.76
C THR A 84 -15.74 -17.69 -6.31
N LEU A 85 -16.27 -18.62 -5.50
CA LEU A 85 -16.48 -18.41 -4.06
C LEU A 85 -15.18 -18.38 -3.23
N ILE A 86 -14.07 -18.87 -3.78
CA ILE A 86 -12.73 -18.77 -3.19
C ILE A 86 -12.06 -17.43 -3.55
N ASP A 87 -12.20 -17.01 -4.81
CA ASP A 87 -11.48 -15.85 -5.33
C ASP A 87 -12.24 -14.53 -5.12
N PHE A 88 -13.57 -14.59 -4.95
CA PHE A 88 -14.43 -13.41 -4.84
C PHE A 88 -15.47 -13.55 -3.73
N TRP A 89 -15.86 -12.40 -3.18
CA TRP A 89 -17.03 -12.34 -2.31
C TRP A 89 -18.31 -12.52 -3.14
N ILE A 90 -19.32 -13.19 -2.56
CA ILE A 90 -20.58 -13.45 -3.26
C ILE A 90 -21.27 -12.16 -3.72
N GLY A 91 -21.14 -11.05 -2.97
CA GLY A 91 -21.71 -9.76 -3.36
C GLY A 91 -21.20 -9.25 -4.71
N ASP A 92 -19.92 -9.45 -5.01
CA ASP A 92 -19.30 -9.06 -6.30
C ASP A 92 -19.82 -9.91 -7.48
N CYS A 93 -20.41 -11.07 -7.18
CA CYS A 93 -21.00 -11.97 -8.16
C CYS A 93 -22.49 -11.67 -8.42
N LEU A 94 -23.11 -10.77 -7.66
CA LEU A 94 -24.52 -10.43 -7.77
C LEU A 94 -24.71 -9.15 -8.59
N ILE A 95 -25.56 -9.24 -9.61
CA ILE A 95 -25.90 -8.08 -10.46
C ILE A 95 -26.99 -7.27 -9.78
N HIS A 96 -26.68 -6.04 -9.37
CA HIS A 96 -27.58 -5.18 -8.60
C HIS A 96 -28.97 -5.01 -9.24
N SER A 97 -29.03 -4.64 -10.53
CA SER A 97 -30.31 -4.47 -11.25
C SER A 97 -31.16 -5.74 -11.29
N ARG A 98 -30.52 -6.90 -11.37
CA ARG A 98 -31.21 -8.20 -11.34
C ARG A 98 -31.79 -8.48 -9.95
N ILE A 99 -31.09 -8.11 -8.89
CA ILE A 99 -31.59 -8.23 -7.51
C ILE A 99 -32.82 -7.35 -7.33
N GLU A 100 -32.78 -6.09 -7.77
CA GLU A 100 -33.94 -5.19 -7.69
C GLU A 100 -35.16 -5.74 -8.43
N ASP A 101 -34.97 -6.25 -9.64
CA ASP A 101 -36.06 -6.82 -10.45
C ASP A 101 -36.68 -8.06 -9.79
N ILE A 102 -35.83 -8.94 -9.23
CA ILE A 102 -36.30 -10.11 -8.49
C ILE A 102 -37.02 -9.68 -7.21
N ALA A 103 -36.48 -8.73 -6.44
CA ALA A 103 -37.09 -8.22 -5.21
C ALA A 103 -38.51 -7.67 -5.48
N LYS A 104 -38.65 -6.85 -6.54
CA LYS A 104 -39.96 -6.36 -7.03
C LYS A 104 -40.92 -7.51 -7.37
N CYS A 105 -40.45 -8.54 -8.10
CA CYS A 105 -41.27 -9.68 -8.50
C CYS A 105 -41.79 -10.52 -7.32
N PHE A 106 -41.10 -10.50 -6.19
CA PHE A 106 -41.47 -11.27 -4.99
C PHE A 106 -42.10 -10.40 -3.91
N SER A 107 -42.20 -9.09 -4.14
CA SER A 107 -42.72 -8.07 -3.22
C SER A 107 -41.93 -8.00 -1.91
N VAL A 108 -40.60 -7.98 -2.02
CA VAL A 108 -39.65 -7.77 -0.91
C VAL A 108 -38.70 -6.63 -1.23
N SER A 109 -38.00 -6.13 -0.22
CA SER A 109 -36.92 -5.16 -0.45
C SER A 109 -35.66 -5.83 -1.01
N SER A 110 -34.82 -5.05 -1.71
CA SER A 110 -33.51 -5.54 -2.18
C SER A 110 -32.63 -5.97 -1.01
N ASP A 111 -32.63 -5.21 0.09
CA ASP A 111 -31.84 -5.51 1.29
C ASP A 111 -32.26 -6.82 1.95
N GLU A 112 -33.57 -7.06 2.07
CA GLU A 112 -34.11 -8.33 2.55
C GLU A 112 -33.66 -9.49 1.65
N LEU A 113 -33.67 -9.30 0.33
CA LEU A 113 -33.19 -10.32 -0.61
C LEU A 113 -31.68 -10.57 -0.46
N TYR A 114 -30.85 -9.54 -0.31
CA TYR A 114 -29.42 -9.70 -0.03
C TYR A 114 -29.17 -10.48 1.25
N ASN A 115 -29.84 -10.11 2.34
CA ASN A 115 -29.71 -10.80 3.64
C ASN A 115 -30.05 -12.29 3.52
N MET A 116 -31.17 -12.61 2.88
CA MET A 116 -31.56 -14.01 2.67
C MET A 116 -30.54 -14.80 1.82
N ILE A 117 -29.89 -14.15 0.85
CA ILE A 117 -28.82 -14.76 0.06
C ILE A 117 -27.60 -15.01 0.95
N TYR A 118 -27.14 -14.01 1.69
CA TYR A 118 -25.95 -14.11 2.54
C TYR A 118 -26.11 -15.15 3.63
N GLU A 119 -27.23 -15.15 4.36
CA GLU A 119 -27.55 -16.18 5.37
C GLU A 119 -27.44 -17.60 4.81
N LYS A 120 -27.75 -17.79 3.52
CA LYS A 120 -27.72 -19.10 2.88
C LYS A 120 -26.35 -19.47 2.30
N ILE A 121 -25.59 -18.49 1.80
CA ILE A 121 -24.33 -18.72 1.08
C ILE A 121 -23.13 -18.66 2.01
N GLU A 122 -23.15 -17.85 3.07
CA GLU A 122 -22.01 -17.68 3.97
C GLU A 122 -21.52 -19.00 4.59
N PRO A 123 -22.37 -19.89 5.14
CA PRO A 123 -21.92 -21.18 5.65
C PRO A 123 -21.31 -22.10 4.57
N LEU A 124 -21.81 -21.98 3.33
CA LEU A 124 -21.26 -22.72 2.19
C LEU A 124 -19.88 -22.18 1.80
N SER A 125 -19.73 -20.85 1.74
CA SER A 125 -18.45 -20.20 1.47
C SER A 125 -17.42 -20.51 2.55
N GLU A 126 -17.79 -20.51 3.83
CA GLU A 126 -16.89 -20.91 4.92
C GLU A 126 -16.41 -22.35 4.79
N HIS A 127 -17.32 -23.26 4.44
CA HIS A 127 -16.96 -24.67 4.24
C HIS A 127 -16.00 -24.84 3.05
N ILE A 128 -16.30 -24.19 1.93
CA ILE A 128 -15.46 -24.18 0.73
C ILE A 128 -14.07 -23.59 1.02
N ASN A 129 -14.00 -22.48 1.77
CA ASN A 129 -12.73 -21.88 2.17
C ASN A 129 -11.91 -22.83 3.06
N LYS A 130 -12.53 -23.49 4.04
CA LYS A 130 -11.84 -24.48 4.89
C LYS A 130 -11.30 -25.67 4.09
N GLU A 131 -12.04 -26.15 3.09
CA GLU A 131 -11.53 -27.18 2.18
C GLU A 131 -10.33 -26.65 1.38
N PHE A 132 -10.43 -25.45 0.84
CA PHE A 132 -9.37 -24.82 0.05
C PHE A 132 -8.10 -24.54 0.87
N GLU A 133 -8.22 -24.18 2.15
CA GLU A 133 -7.11 -23.94 3.07
C GLU A 133 -6.18 -25.14 3.24
N THR A 134 -6.67 -26.35 2.96
CA THR A 134 -5.88 -27.59 3.01
C THR A 134 -5.10 -27.89 1.72
N THR A 135 -5.26 -27.05 0.68
CA THR A 135 -4.67 -27.29 -0.64
C THR A 135 -3.28 -26.67 -0.78
N GLU A 136 -2.45 -27.28 -1.63
CA GLU A 136 -1.17 -26.69 -2.04
C GLU A 136 -1.35 -25.31 -2.70
N GLU A 137 -2.45 -25.11 -3.45
CA GLU A 137 -2.75 -23.82 -4.08
C GLU A 137 -2.89 -22.70 -3.02
N TYR A 138 -3.60 -22.98 -1.92
CA TYR A 138 -3.74 -22.02 -0.84
C TYR A 138 -2.40 -21.70 -0.17
N HIS A 139 -1.60 -22.71 0.15
CA HIS A 139 -0.30 -22.50 0.77
C HIS A 139 0.63 -21.66 -0.12
N ALA A 140 0.69 -21.96 -1.42
CA ALA A 140 1.45 -21.17 -2.38
C ALA A 140 0.93 -19.72 -2.48
N ARG A 141 -0.39 -19.51 -2.47
CA ARG A 141 -1.00 -18.17 -2.46
C ARG A 141 -0.57 -17.36 -1.23
N VAL A 142 -0.58 -17.98 -0.05
CA VAL A 142 -0.17 -17.33 1.20
C VAL A 142 1.33 -17.02 1.18
N GLU A 143 2.16 -17.96 0.73
CA GLU A 143 3.60 -17.76 0.62
C GLU A 143 3.94 -16.60 -0.33
N GLN A 144 3.34 -16.58 -1.52
CA GLN A 144 3.54 -15.51 -2.50
C GLN A 144 3.11 -14.15 -1.94
N ARG A 145 1.98 -14.06 -1.24
CA ARG A 145 1.55 -12.83 -0.58
C ARG A 145 2.57 -12.37 0.46
N ASN A 146 3.08 -13.29 1.27
CA ASN A 146 4.11 -12.97 2.26
C ASN A 146 5.39 -12.44 1.60
N ILE A 147 5.82 -13.00 0.48
CA ILE A 147 6.97 -12.53 -0.29
C ILE A 147 6.75 -11.08 -0.74
N ILE A 148 5.59 -10.78 -1.33
CA ILE A 148 5.25 -9.42 -1.76
C ILE A 148 5.18 -8.45 -0.59
N ASP A 149 4.59 -8.85 0.55
CA ASP A 149 4.50 -8.00 1.73
C ASP A 149 5.89 -7.68 2.33
N ILE A 150 6.79 -8.67 2.38
CA ILE A 150 8.17 -8.48 2.82
C ILE A 150 8.90 -7.54 1.86
N TYR A 151 8.75 -7.76 0.56
CA TYR A 151 9.34 -6.93 -0.48
C TYR A 151 8.89 -5.47 -0.37
N MET A 152 7.59 -5.18 -0.23
CA MET A 152 7.09 -3.81 -0.08
C MET A 152 7.62 -3.12 1.18
N LYS A 153 7.68 -3.85 2.31
CA LYS A 153 8.28 -3.32 3.55
C LYS A 153 9.78 -3.05 3.39
N ALA A 154 10.49 -3.87 2.63
CA ALA A 154 11.91 -3.67 2.34
C ALA A 154 12.13 -2.43 1.48
N LYS A 155 11.31 -2.21 0.43
CA LYS A 155 11.32 -0.99 -0.38
C LYS A 155 11.13 0.26 0.47
N ASP A 156 10.11 0.29 1.32
CA ASP A 156 9.83 1.41 2.21
C ASP A 156 10.97 1.68 3.19
N SER A 157 11.54 0.62 3.76
CA SER A 157 12.66 0.72 4.71
C SER A 157 13.92 1.23 4.03
N PHE A 158 14.18 0.79 2.80
CA PHE A 158 15.31 1.23 1.98
C PHE A 158 15.18 2.72 1.60
N ALA A 159 14.01 3.12 1.13
CA ALA A 159 13.67 4.52 0.83
C ALA A 159 13.93 5.44 2.02
N LYS A 160 13.41 5.07 3.20
CA LYS A 160 13.60 5.83 4.45
C LYS A 160 15.07 5.89 4.86
N LYS A 161 15.78 4.77 4.77
CA LYS A 161 17.19 4.67 5.19
C LYS A 161 18.10 5.59 4.37
N TYR A 162 17.94 5.59 3.06
CA TYR A 162 18.82 6.35 2.16
C TYR A 162 18.22 7.67 1.67
N ASN A 163 16.99 7.99 2.09
CA ASN A 163 16.22 9.16 1.65
C ASN A 163 16.13 9.25 0.12
N VAL A 164 15.66 8.15 -0.48
CA VAL A 164 15.47 7.95 -1.92
C VAL A 164 14.06 7.44 -2.21
N ASP A 165 13.67 7.39 -3.48
CA ASP A 165 12.41 6.74 -3.89
C ASP A 165 12.43 5.24 -3.56
N SER A 166 11.27 4.68 -3.21
CA SER A 166 11.12 3.25 -2.96
C SER A 166 11.52 2.37 -4.14
N ASP A 167 11.34 2.86 -5.37
CA ASP A 167 11.72 2.16 -6.60
C ASP A 167 13.24 2.05 -6.79
N GLU A 168 14.04 2.85 -6.07
CA GLU A 168 15.51 2.71 -6.09
C GLU A 168 15.96 1.35 -5.52
N TYR A 169 15.13 0.72 -4.69
CA TYR A 169 15.35 -0.65 -4.21
C TYR A 169 15.44 -1.64 -5.37
N ASP A 170 14.57 -1.50 -6.37
CA ASP A 170 14.42 -2.48 -7.47
C ASP A 170 15.62 -2.45 -8.42
N TYR A 171 16.45 -1.41 -8.38
CA TYR A 171 17.72 -1.40 -9.10
C TYR A 171 18.84 -2.15 -8.38
N CYS A 172 18.68 -2.39 -7.07
CA CYS A 172 19.68 -3.05 -6.23
C CYS A 172 19.30 -4.51 -5.96
N TYR A 173 18.04 -4.77 -5.62
CA TYR A 173 17.55 -6.06 -5.14
C TYR A 173 16.36 -6.55 -5.97
N ASN A 174 16.18 -7.87 -6.01
CA ASN A 174 14.97 -8.48 -6.57
C ASN A 174 13.85 -8.61 -5.52
N VAL A 175 12.71 -9.19 -5.93
CA VAL A 175 11.52 -9.39 -5.08
C VAL A 175 11.78 -10.30 -3.86
N PHE A 176 12.77 -11.18 -3.94
CA PHE A 176 13.18 -12.05 -2.83
C PHE A 176 14.21 -11.39 -1.90
N GLY A 177 14.65 -10.17 -2.20
CA GLY A 177 15.64 -9.43 -1.41
C GLY A 177 17.09 -9.80 -1.71
N GLU A 178 17.35 -10.50 -2.81
CA GLU A 178 18.70 -10.86 -3.24
C GLU A 178 19.35 -9.66 -3.92
N LEU A 179 20.61 -9.36 -3.57
CA LEU A 179 21.37 -8.26 -4.17
C LEU A 179 21.78 -8.65 -5.59
N THR A 180 21.29 -7.89 -6.58
CA THR A 180 21.59 -8.11 -7.99
C THR A 180 22.51 -7.05 -8.59
N ASN A 181 22.65 -5.89 -7.94
CA ASN A 181 23.49 -4.79 -8.40
C ASN A 181 24.19 -4.08 -7.24
N GLU A 182 25.37 -4.58 -6.89
CA GLU A 182 26.17 -4.03 -5.79
C GLU A 182 26.71 -2.63 -6.12
N GLU A 183 27.09 -2.37 -7.37
CA GLU A 183 27.64 -1.08 -7.81
C GLU A 183 26.62 0.05 -7.59
N TYR A 184 25.38 -0.16 -8.03
CA TYR A 184 24.33 0.85 -7.88
C TYR A 184 23.97 1.09 -6.40
N LEU A 185 23.94 0.01 -5.59
CA LEU A 185 23.75 0.14 -4.15
C LEU A 185 24.86 0.98 -3.51
N ASN A 186 26.12 0.78 -3.90
CA ASN A 186 27.25 1.54 -3.38
C ASN A 186 27.16 3.01 -3.79
N LYS A 187 26.74 3.31 -5.02
CA LYS A 187 26.44 4.67 -5.47
C LYS A 187 25.40 5.36 -4.59
N ILE A 188 24.28 4.69 -4.27
CA ILE A 188 23.26 5.24 -3.35
C ILE A 188 23.85 5.50 -1.96
N LYS A 189 24.62 4.57 -1.42
CA LYS A 189 25.28 4.73 -0.11
C LYS A 189 26.25 5.91 -0.09
N GLU A 190 27.04 6.09 -1.13
CA GLU A 190 27.98 7.21 -1.27
C GLU A 190 27.26 8.55 -1.37
N GLN A 191 26.23 8.64 -2.22
CA GLN A 191 25.41 9.85 -2.34
C GLN A 191 24.73 10.21 -1.01
N TYR A 192 24.24 9.21 -0.27
CA TYR A 192 23.68 9.42 1.05
C TYR A 192 24.74 9.95 2.04
N LYS A 193 25.93 9.35 2.07
CA LYS A 193 27.05 9.80 2.92
C LYS A 193 27.47 11.23 2.59
N GLN A 194 27.62 11.57 1.31
CA GLN A 194 27.99 12.91 0.87
C GLN A 194 26.95 13.94 1.28
N LYS A 195 25.65 13.67 1.06
CA LYS A 195 24.56 14.53 1.54
C LYS A 195 24.59 14.69 3.06
N SER A 196 24.75 13.59 3.80
CA SER A 196 24.79 13.64 5.26
C SER A 196 25.97 14.47 5.79
N SER A 197 27.16 14.27 5.23
CA SER A 197 28.36 15.05 5.59
C SER A 197 28.18 16.53 5.26
N TYR A 198 27.66 16.85 4.07
CA TYR A 198 27.36 18.23 3.68
C TYR A 198 26.40 18.89 4.67
N TYR A 199 25.35 18.20 5.10
CA TYR A 199 24.43 18.74 6.10
C TYR A 199 25.11 18.96 7.45
N GLU A 200 25.91 18.00 7.89
CA GLU A 200 26.63 18.12 9.16
C GLU A 200 27.60 19.30 9.15
N ASP A 201 28.33 19.49 8.05
CA ASP A 201 29.20 20.65 7.83
C ASP A 201 28.41 21.96 7.72
N PHE A 202 27.28 21.98 7.00
CA PHE A 202 26.40 23.13 6.92
C PHE A 202 25.92 23.54 8.33
N PHE A 203 25.41 22.61 9.12
CA PHE A 203 24.97 22.90 10.49
C PHE A 203 26.11 23.31 11.42
N ASN A 204 27.29 22.69 11.29
CA ASN A 204 28.47 23.06 12.08
C ASN A 204 28.95 24.48 11.76
N ASN A 205 28.94 24.89 10.48
CA ASN A 205 29.28 26.26 10.10
C ASN A 205 28.18 27.26 10.51
N TYR A 206 26.91 26.90 10.35
CA TYR A 206 25.77 27.76 10.69
C TYR A 206 25.60 27.98 12.21
N SER A 207 26.01 27.00 13.03
CA SER A 207 26.05 27.12 14.50
C SER A 207 27.30 27.83 15.02
N LYS A 208 28.45 27.70 14.33
CA LYS A 208 29.66 28.50 14.63
C LYS A 208 29.43 30.00 14.42
N GLY A 209 28.53 30.40 13.52
CA GLY A 209 28.07 31.79 13.39
C GLY A 209 27.42 32.36 14.66
N SER A 210 26.85 31.51 15.54
CA SER A 210 26.24 31.93 16.81
C SER A 210 27.26 32.00 17.97
N TYR A 211 28.38 31.27 17.91
CA TYR A 211 29.45 31.34 18.93
C TYR A 211 30.60 32.29 18.58
N SER A 212 30.69 32.76 17.33
CA SER A 212 31.74 33.66 16.84
C SER A 212 31.42 35.15 16.99
N ASN A 213 30.24 35.52 17.50
CA ASN A 213 29.84 36.94 17.60
C ASN A 213 30.25 37.59 18.93
N ASN A 214 31.46 37.28 19.43
CA ASN A 214 32.00 37.92 20.63
C ASN A 214 33.34 38.64 20.43
N SER A 215 33.71 38.93 19.18
CA SER A 215 34.84 39.80 18.87
C SER A 215 34.76 40.28 17.42
N TYR A 216 34.04 41.37 17.15
CA TYR A 216 34.58 42.47 16.35
C TYR A 216 33.74 43.72 16.56
N SER A 217 34.41 44.71 17.11
CA SER A 217 33.96 46.06 17.47
C SER A 217 33.60 46.90 16.25
N ASN A 218 32.72 47.88 16.49
CA ASN A 218 32.31 49.01 15.63
C ASN A 218 31.37 48.68 14.47
N TYR A 219 30.10 49.03 14.60
CA TYR A 219 29.59 50.28 14.03
C TYR A 219 28.22 50.66 14.63
N ASN A 220 28.06 51.97 14.74
CA ASN A 220 27.01 52.71 15.41
C ASN A 220 25.67 52.65 14.64
N SER A 221 24.59 52.15 15.24
CA SER A 221 23.23 52.59 14.91
C SER A 221 22.24 52.24 16.03
N SER A 222 21.58 53.28 16.54
CA SER A 222 20.56 53.25 17.58
C SER A 222 19.18 52.99 16.99
N SER A 223 18.54 51.87 17.34
CA SER A 223 17.12 51.81 17.72
C SER A 223 16.75 50.42 18.31
N TYR A 224 16.23 50.42 19.53
CA TYR A 224 15.54 49.34 20.27
C TYR A 224 16.02 47.88 20.08
N PHE A 225 17.12 47.54 20.77
CA PHE A 225 17.47 46.16 21.10
C PHE A 225 16.49 45.61 22.16
N ASN A 226 15.38 44.99 21.75
CA ASN A 226 14.69 44.03 22.60
C ASN A 226 15.50 42.74 22.56
N LEU A 227 16.42 42.56 23.50
CA LEU A 227 16.92 41.22 23.84
C LEU A 227 15.71 40.41 24.32
N LYS A 228 15.09 39.61 23.43
CA LYS A 228 14.17 38.55 23.85
C LYS A 228 14.99 37.59 24.71
N GLN A 229 14.98 37.82 26.02
CA GLN A 229 15.53 36.89 27.00
C GLN A 229 14.62 35.67 27.01
N ASN A 230 15.05 34.62 26.35
CA ASN A 230 14.35 33.35 26.25
C ASN A 230 14.81 32.44 27.41
N ASN A 231 13.84 31.92 28.15
CA ASN A 231 14.07 31.17 29.39
C ASN A 231 14.37 29.68 29.18
N TYR A 232 14.87 29.29 28.00
CA TYR A 232 15.16 27.89 27.70
C TYR A 232 16.39 27.41 28.47
N THR A 233 16.25 26.29 29.16
CA THR A 233 17.37 25.56 29.76
C THR A 233 18.31 25.04 28.68
N GLU A 234 19.56 24.71 29.05
CA GLU A 234 20.55 24.19 28.09
C GLU A 234 20.10 22.87 27.41
N ASP A 235 19.35 22.03 28.13
CA ASP A 235 18.81 20.80 27.54
C ASP A 235 17.62 21.07 26.61
N GLU A 236 16.83 22.11 26.86
CA GLU A 236 15.80 22.57 25.93
C GLU A 236 16.42 23.19 24.68
N LYS A 237 17.49 24.00 24.80
CA LYS A 237 18.23 24.53 23.64
C LYS A 237 18.81 23.41 22.77
N LYS A 238 19.33 22.33 23.36
CA LYS A 238 19.77 21.14 22.60
C LYS A 238 18.62 20.50 21.83
N LYS A 239 17.43 20.39 22.44
CA LYS A 239 16.22 19.86 21.78
C LYS A 239 15.75 20.80 20.66
N LEU A 240 15.67 22.10 20.91
CA LEU A 240 15.31 23.10 19.91
C LEU A 240 16.29 23.11 18.73
N ASN A 241 17.59 22.97 18.99
CA ASN A 241 18.61 22.80 17.95
C ASN A 241 18.38 21.51 17.14
N SER A 242 18.00 20.41 17.78
CA SER A 242 17.64 19.18 17.07
C SER A 242 16.40 19.36 16.19
N PHE A 243 15.40 20.11 16.64
CA PHE A 243 14.20 20.43 15.86
C PHE A 243 14.55 21.34 14.67
N TYR A 244 15.34 22.38 14.91
CA TYR A 244 15.86 23.25 13.86
C TYR A 244 16.60 22.43 12.79
N LYS A 245 17.48 21.50 13.19
CA LYS A 245 18.22 20.63 12.26
C LYS A 245 17.30 19.79 11.37
N VAL A 246 16.27 19.18 11.95
CA VAL A 246 15.31 18.35 11.20
C VAL A 246 14.50 19.22 10.22
N LEU A 247 14.02 20.37 10.66
CA LEU A 247 13.21 21.28 9.85
C LEU A 247 14.04 21.94 8.74
N ALA A 248 15.24 22.43 9.05
CA ALA A 248 16.16 23.04 8.07
C ALA A 248 16.54 22.04 6.99
N LYS A 249 16.79 20.77 7.35
CA LYS A 249 17.02 19.71 6.37
C LYS A 249 15.79 19.48 5.48
N LYS A 250 14.58 19.47 6.06
CA LYS A 250 13.34 19.22 5.31
C LYS A 250 13.03 20.33 4.29
N PHE A 251 13.24 21.59 4.67
CA PHE A 251 12.88 22.75 3.85
C PHE A 251 14.08 23.37 3.11
N HIS A 252 15.25 22.73 3.12
CA HIS A 252 16.41 23.25 2.40
C HIS A 252 16.11 23.36 0.89
N PRO A 253 16.41 24.51 0.25
CA PRO A 253 16.15 24.70 -1.18
C PRO A 253 16.77 23.60 -2.06
N ASP A 254 18.01 23.18 -1.77
CA ASP A 254 18.70 22.13 -2.53
C ASP A 254 18.05 20.73 -2.45
N LEU A 255 17.20 20.44 -1.46
CA LEU A 255 16.46 19.17 -1.38
C LEU A 255 15.05 19.26 -1.96
N ASN A 256 14.60 20.47 -2.30
CA ASN A 256 13.28 20.73 -2.83
C ASN A 256 13.39 21.44 -4.21
N PRO A 257 14.16 20.89 -5.17
CA PRO A 257 14.32 21.54 -6.47
C PRO A 257 12.96 21.68 -7.16
N GLY A 258 12.58 22.92 -7.48
CA GLY A 258 11.30 23.25 -8.12
C GLY A 258 10.15 23.60 -7.16
N ASN A 259 10.34 23.47 -5.85
CA ASN A 259 9.43 24.00 -4.84
C ASN A 259 10.08 25.20 -4.15
N ASP A 260 9.39 26.33 -4.10
CA ASP A 260 9.87 27.51 -3.37
C ASP A 260 9.66 27.31 -1.87
N THR A 261 10.73 26.94 -1.16
CA THR A 261 10.73 26.78 0.31
C THR A 261 11.31 28.00 1.04
N THR A 262 11.39 29.14 0.34
CA THR A 262 12.01 30.37 0.86
C THR A 262 11.26 30.90 2.09
N GLU A 263 9.93 30.84 2.10
CA GLU A 263 9.12 31.33 3.22
C GLU A 263 9.32 30.49 4.49
N GLU A 264 9.35 29.17 4.35
CA GLU A 264 9.60 28.24 5.46
C GLU A 264 11.01 28.42 6.02
N MET A 265 12.01 28.63 5.16
CA MET A 265 13.38 28.91 5.59
C MET A 265 13.52 30.27 6.28
N GLN A 266 12.83 31.30 5.78
CA GLN A 266 12.78 32.62 6.44
C GLN A 266 12.11 32.54 7.81
N LEU A 267 11.01 31.80 7.93
CA LEU A 267 10.34 31.56 9.21
C LEU A 267 11.25 30.79 10.17
N LEU A 268 11.94 29.76 9.69
CA LEU A 268 12.85 28.96 10.49
C LEU A 268 14.04 29.77 11.00
N ASN A 269 14.55 30.72 10.21
CA ASN A 269 15.59 31.66 10.64
C ASN A 269 15.09 32.63 11.72
N LYS A 270 13.86 33.14 11.61
CA LYS A 270 13.23 33.93 12.69
C LYS A 270 13.09 33.12 13.99
N LEU A 271 12.70 31.85 13.88
CA LEU A 271 12.61 30.95 15.03
C LEU A 271 13.99 30.68 15.66
N LYS A 272 15.05 30.54 14.84
CA LYS A 272 16.42 30.40 15.33
C LYS A 272 16.85 31.60 16.18
N GLU A 273 16.58 32.81 15.72
CA GLU A 273 16.85 34.06 16.46
C GLU A 273 16.04 34.13 17.76
N ASP A 274 14.73 33.83 17.68
CA ASP A 274 13.81 33.80 18.82
C ASP A 274 14.16 32.72 19.87
N TRP A 275 14.84 31.64 19.46
CA TRP A 275 15.33 30.57 20.34
C TRP A 275 16.78 30.80 20.82
N SER A 276 17.46 31.83 20.30
CA SER A 276 18.87 32.13 20.57
C SER A 276 19.78 30.91 20.38
N LEU A 277 19.61 30.22 19.25
CA LEU A 277 20.40 29.05 18.83
C LEU A 277 21.60 29.38 17.95
#